data_AF-A0A1R0M9U8-F1
#
_entry.id   AF-A0A1R0M9U8-F1
#
_cell.length_a   1.000
_cell.length_b   1.000
_cell.length_c   1.000
_cell.angle_alpha   90.00
_cell.angle_beta   90.00
_cell.angle_gamma   90.00
#
_symmetry.space_group_name_H-M   'P 1'
#
loop_
_entity.id
_entity.type
_entity.pdbx_description
1 polymer ?
#
loop_
_entity_poly.entity_id
_entity_poly.type
_entity_poly.pdbx_seq_one_letter_code
_entity_poly.pdbx_strand_id
1 'polypeptide(L)'
;MTVTYVLDGTRIKSLEDFWRVLGEAVNGPGGYFGRNLDAFADCLSGGFGTPDDGDFVVEWRDHQVSREYLGHPETARQLEIRLSRCHPDNRPLVSADLAEARGGRGATVFDWLTEIFEDRAPGVLRLR
;
A
#
# COMPACT_ATOMS: atom_id res chain seq x y z
N MET A 1 25.02 -4.74 -4.73
CA MET A 1 24.88 -3.33 -4.30
C MET A 1 23.41 -3.15 -3.99
N THR A 2 23.04 -2.60 -2.83
CA THR A 2 21.63 -2.45 -2.47
C THR A 2 21.01 -1.30 -3.25
N VAL A 3 19.98 -1.57 -4.05
CA VAL A 3 19.24 -0.54 -4.78
C VAL A 3 18.27 0.14 -3.82
N THR A 4 18.16 1.47 -3.89
CA THR A 4 17.21 2.24 -3.08
C THR A 4 16.16 2.87 -3.99
N TYR A 5 14.91 2.46 -3.82
CA TYR A 5 13.75 3.07 -4.45
C TYR A 5 13.16 4.11 -3.52
N VAL A 6 12.89 5.31 -4.04
CA VAL A 6 12.42 6.43 -3.23
C VAL A 6 10.97 6.73 -3.59
N LEU A 7 10.09 6.70 -2.58
CA LEU A 7 8.73 7.20 -2.67
C LEU A 7 8.69 8.60 -2.08
N ASP A 8 8.21 9.56 -2.88
CA ASP A 8 7.86 10.89 -2.41
C ASP A 8 6.45 10.86 -1.81
N GLY A 9 6.38 10.89 -0.48
CA GLY A 9 5.14 10.79 0.27
C GLY A 9 4.20 11.98 0.07
N THR A 10 4.70 13.12 -0.39
CA THR A 10 3.87 14.29 -0.72
C THR A 10 2.98 14.05 -1.96
N ARG A 11 3.36 13.08 -2.80
CA ARG A 11 2.63 12.66 -4.01
C ARG A 11 1.62 11.54 -3.75
N ILE A 12 1.53 11.03 -2.52
CA ILE A 12 0.67 9.89 -2.17
C ILE A 12 -0.48 10.38 -1.28
N LYS A 13 -1.65 10.58 -1.90
CA LYS A 13 -2.87 11.07 -1.22
C LYS A 13 -4.03 10.07 -1.25
N SER A 14 -3.84 8.95 -1.92
CA SER A 14 -4.79 7.83 -1.96
C SER A 14 -4.04 6.51 -2.18
N LEU A 15 -4.73 5.39 -2.00
CA LEU A 15 -4.16 4.07 -2.27
C LEU A 15 -3.74 3.91 -3.74
N GLU A 16 -4.49 4.51 -4.66
CA GLU A 16 -4.17 4.50 -6.08
C GLU A 16 -2.92 5.33 -6.41
N ASP A 17 -2.70 6.45 -5.71
CA ASP A 17 -1.44 7.19 -5.82
C ASP A 17 -0.25 6.36 -5.34
N PHE A 18 -0.41 5.61 -4.25
CA PHE A 18 0.65 4.73 -3.74
C PHE A 18 1.09 3.72 -4.82
N TRP A 19 0.14 3.02 -5.46
CA TRP A 19 0.46 2.08 -6.56
C TRP A 19 1.24 2.74 -7.69
N ARG A 20 0.81 3.95 -8.09
CA ARG A 20 1.45 4.70 -9.17
C ARG A 20 2.87 5.13 -8.79
N VAL A 21 3.05 5.73 -7.61
CA VAL A 21 4.36 6.24 -7.16
C VAL A 21 5.35 5.09 -6.94
N LEU A 22 4.90 3.98 -6.35
CA LEU A 22 5.74 2.80 -6.16
C LEU A 22 6.12 2.14 -7.49
N GLY A 23 5.14 1.93 -8.38
CA GLY A 23 5.40 1.39 -9.70
C GLY A 23 6.36 2.25 -10.53
N GLU A 24 6.20 3.57 -10.46
CA GLU A 24 7.12 4.54 -11.10
C GLU A 24 8.54 4.47 -10.54
N ALA A 25 8.67 4.36 -9.21
CA ALA A 25 9.96 4.29 -8.55
C ALA A 25 10.72 3.01 -8.90
N VAL A 26 10.03 1.86 -8.92
CA VAL A 26 10.67 0.56 -9.14
C VAL A 26 10.92 0.29 -10.63
N ASN A 27 9.93 0.54 -11.48
CA ASN A 27 9.91 0.09 -12.87
C ASN A 27 9.82 1.22 -13.90
N GLY A 28 10.12 2.46 -13.50
CA GLY A 28 10.14 3.64 -14.37
C GLY A 28 8.74 4.19 -14.69
N PRO A 29 8.63 5.26 -15.51
CA PRO A 29 7.37 5.96 -15.74
C PRO A 29 6.21 5.04 -16.17
N GLY A 30 5.10 5.05 -15.41
CA GLY A 30 3.96 4.16 -15.64
C GLY A 30 4.19 2.69 -15.26
N GLY A 31 5.30 2.40 -14.58
CA GLY A 31 5.70 1.08 -14.14
C GLY A 31 4.70 0.43 -13.18
N TYR A 32 4.81 -0.89 -13.06
CA TYR A 32 3.92 -1.71 -12.26
C TYR A 32 4.66 -2.29 -11.06
N PHE A 33 4.02 -2.25 -9.89
CA PHE A 33 4.45 -2.96 -8.69
C PHE A 33 3.22 -3.26 -7.81
N GLY A 34 2.24 -3.95 -8.41
CA GLY A 34 0.92 -4.17 -7.81
C GLY A 34 -0.08 -3.03 -8.11
N ARG A 35 -1.37 -3.39 -8.18
CA ARG A 35 -2.51 -2.45 -8.28
C ARG A 35 -3.62 -2.74 -7.26
N ASN A 36 -3.35 -3.64 -6.33
CA ASN A 36 -4.18 -4.00 -5.19
C ASN A 36 -3.25 -4.64 -4.12
N LEU A 37 -3.78 -4.86 -2.90
CA LEU A 37 -3.00 -5.35 -1.77
C LEU A 37 -2.37 -6.73 -2.02
N ASP A 38 -3.10 -7.66 -2.64
CA ASP A 38 -2.62 -9.02 -2.90
C ASP A 38 -1.48 -8.99 -3.94
N ALA A 39 -1.68 -8.30 -5.06
CA ALA A 39 -0.67 -8.17 -6.10
C ALA A 39 0.58 -7.41 -5.63
N PHE A 40 0.40 -6.44 -4.72
CA PHE A 40 1.51 -5.74 -4.08
C PHE A 40 2.30 -6.70 -3.17
N ALA A 41 1.61 -7.49 -2.35
CA ALA A 41 2.23 -8.52 -1.51
C ALA A 41 3.00 -9.56 -2.35
N ASP A 42 2.41 -10.01 -3.47
CA ASP A 42 3.05 -10.94 -4.40
C ASP A 42 4.33 -10.35 -5.01
N CYS A 43 4.30 -9.10 -5.47
CA CYS A 43 5.50 -8.42 -5.96
C CYS A 43 6.61 -8.35 -4.90
N LEU A 44 6.27 -8.01 -3.64
CA LEU A 44 7.26 -7.95 -2.56
C LEU A 44 7.93 -9.29 -2.26
N SER A 45 7.22 -10.40 -2.41
CA SER A 45 7.76 -11.75 -2.20
C SER A 45 8.62 -12.27 -3.36
N GLY A 46 8.77 -11.50 -4.44
CA GLY A 46 9.57 -11.83 -5.63
C GLY A 46 8.73 -12.38 -6.80
N GLY A 47 9.19 -12.12 -8.04
CA GLY A 47 8.43 -12.37 -9.28
C GLY A 47 7.63 -11.15 -9.76
N PHE A 48 7.04 -11.23 -10.97
CA PHE A 48 6.17 -10.19 -11.56
C PHE A 48 6.74 -8.75 -11.65
N GLY A 49 8.04 -8.61 -11.95
CA GLY A 49 8.68 -7.30 -12.16
C GLY A 49 9.45 -6.77 -10.94
N THR A 50 9.66 -7.60 -9.91
CA THR A 50 10.65 -7.36 -8.86
C THR A 50 12.06 -7.54 -9.45
N PRO A 51 13.00 -6.60 -9.22
CA PRO A 51 14.34 -6.69 -9.80
C PRO A 51 15.02 -8.02 -9.44
N ASP A 52 15.60 -8.68 -10.43
CA ASP A 52 16.37 -9.93 -10.25
C ASP A 52 17.70 -9.70 -9.49
N ASP A 53 18.08 -8.44 -9.24
CA ASP A 53 19.45 -7.99 -8.91
C ASP A 53 19.81 -7.96 -7.41
N GLY A 54 19.01 -8.61 -6.53
CA GLY A 54 19.34 -8.80 -5.11
C GLY A 54 18.69 -7.81 -4.14
N ASP A 55 19.33 -7.57 -2.99
CA ASP A 55 18.80 -6.76 -1.89
C ASP A 55 18.38 -5.34 -2.36
N PHE A 56 17.12 -4.97 -2.15
CA PHE A 56 16.63 -3.60 -2.38
C PHE A 56 15.98 -3.05 -1.11
N VAL A 57 15.86 -1.71 -1.07
CA VAL A 57 15.13 -1.00 -0.01
C VAL A 57 14.20 0.03 -0.62
N VAL A 58 13.08 0.28 0.07
CA VAL A 58 12.11 1.33 -0.28
C VAL A 58 12.17 2.40 0.80
N GLU A 59 12.64 3.59 0.43
CA GLU A 59 12.59 4.79 1.27
C GLU A 59 11.32 5.57 1.00
N TRP A 60 10.39 5.58 1.97
CA TRP A 60 9.21 6.42 1.91
C TRP A 60 9.48 7.72 2.65
N ARG A 61 9.80 8.77 1.89
CA ARG A 61 10.13 10.10 2.41
C ARG A 61 8.87 10.92 2.62
N ASP A 62 8.87 11.76 3.64
CA ASP A 62 7.71 12.59 4.01
C ASP A 62 6.45 11.73 4.22
N HIS A 63 6.64 10.50 4.74
CA HIS A 63 5.59 9.51 4.89
C HIS A 63 4.47 9.98 5.83
N GLN A 64 4.75 10.93 6.72
CA GLN A 64 3.74 11.52 7.60
C GLN A 64 2.64 12.23 6.80
N VAL A 65 2.99 12.88 5.68
CA VAL A 65 2.00 13.47 4.77
C VAL A 65 1.11 12.35 4.19
N SER A 66 1.72 11.27 3.69
CA SER A 66 0.96 10.12 3.20
C SER A 66 0.09 9.51 4.29
N ARG A 67 0.60 9.37 5.52
CA ARG A 67 -0.12 8.79 6.65
C ARG A 67 -1.38 9.58 7.01
N GLU A 68 -1.35 10.91 6.90
CA GLU A 68 -2.55 11.74 7.10
C GLU A 68 -3.61 11.45 6.03
N TYR A 69 -3.23 11.40 4.76
CA TYR A 69 -4.17 11.14 3.66
C TYR A 69 -4.64 9.68 3.61
N LEU A 70 -3.77 8.72 3.93
CA LEU A 70 -4.05 7.29 3.94
C LEU A 70 -4.65 6.81 5.28
N GLY A 71 -5.09 7.74 6.12
CA GLY A 71 -5.78 7.47 7.37
C GLY A 71 -7.21 6.95 7.18
N HIS A 72 -7.98 6.96 8.26
CA HIS A 72 -9.35 6.42 8.29
C HIS A 72 -10.31 6.91 7.18
N PRO A 73 -10.27 8.18 6.73
CA PRO A 73 -11.13 8.61 5.62
C PRO A 73 -10.88 7.85 4.31
N GLU A 74 -9.61 7.64 3.95
CA GLU A 74 -9.23 6.86 2.77
C GLU A 74 -9.54 5.37 2.99
N THR A 75 -9.31 4.86 4.20
CA THR A 75 -9.72 3.49 4.58
C THR A 75 -11.21 3.25 4.37
N ALA A 76 -12.06 4.17 4.83
CA ALA A 76 -13.50 4.09 4.64
C ALA A 76 -13.86 4.09 3.14
N ARG A 77 -13.23 4.96 2.34
CA ARG A 77 -13.45 5.00 0.89
C ARG A 77 -13.07 3.66 0.23
N GLN A 78 -11.94 3.07 0.58
CA GLN A 78 -11.51 1.78 0.03
C GLN A 78 -12.42 0.64 0.45
N LEU A 79 -12.91 0.65 1.70
CA LEU A 79 -13.85 -0.36 2.20
C LEU A 79 -15.24 -0.23 1.56
N GLU A 80 -15.70 0.98 1.23
CA GLU A 80 -16.93 1.19 0.44
C GLU A 80 -16.81 0.58 -0.96
N ILE A 81 -15.67 0.83 -1.63
CA ILE A 81 -15.37 0.22 -2.94
C ILE A 81 -15.36 -1.31 -2.81
N ARG A 82 -14.68 -1.84 -1.79
CA ARG A 82 -14.62 -3.30 -1.55
C ARG A 82 -16.01 -3.88 -1.28
N LEU A 83 -16.82 -3.23 -0.46
CA LEU A 83 -18.18 -3.66 -0.11
C LEU A 83 -19.08 -3.76 -1.36
N SER A 84 -18.91 -2.84 -2.31
CA SER A 84 -19.69 -2.85 -3.56
C SER A 84 -19.35 -4.02 -4.49
N ARG A 85 -18.18 -4.66 -4.32
CA ARG A 85 -17.64 -5.69 -5.24
C ARG A 85 -17.43 -7.05 -4.58
N CYS A 86 -17.38 -7.13 -3.26
CA CYS A 86 -17.08 -8.36 -2.56
C CYS A 86 -18.23 -9.38 -2.65
N HIS A 87 -17.88 -10.66 -2.52
CA HIS A 87 -18.85 -11.74 -2.41
C HIS A 87 -19.83 -11.47 -1.24
N PRO A 88 -21.13 -11.83 -1.36
CA PRO A 88 -22.12 -11.64 -0.31
C PRO A 88 -21.68 -12.10 1.07
N ASP A 89 -20.99 -13.25 1.16
CA ASP A 89 -20.51 -13.83 2.43
C ASP A 89 -19.51 -12.93 3.16
N ASN A 90 -18.76 -12.10 2.43
CA ASN A 90 -17.79 -11.18 3.00
C ASN A 90 -18.40 -9.82 3.38
N ARG A 91 -19.62 -9.50 2.92
CA ARG A 91 -20.24 -8.19 3.16
C ARG A 91 -20.42 -7.84 4.64
N PRO A 92 -20.82 -8.76 5.53
CA PRO A 92 -20.96 -8.43 6.95
C PRO A 92 -19.61 -8.00 7.57
N LEU A 93 -18.53 -8.72 7.24
CA LEU A 93 -17.19 -8.39 7.72
C LEU A 93 -16.73 -7.03 7.18
N VAL A 94 -16.79 -6.82 5.86
CA VAL A 94 -16.36 -5.55 5.25
C VAL A 94 -17.19 -4.36 5.74
N SER A 95 -18.50 -4.56 6.01
CA SER A 95 -19.36 -3.52 6.57
C SER A 95 -19.01 -3.17 8.01
N ALA A 96 -18.57 -4.15 8.81
CA ALA A 96 -18.10 -3.91 10.17
C ALA A 96 -16.78 -3.11 10.15
N ASP A 97 -15.83 -3.51 9.32
CA ASP A 97 -14.57 -2.79 9.13
C ASP A 97 -14.83 -1.34 8.67
N LEU A 98 -15.78 -1.13 7.75
CA LEU A 98 -16.17 0.19 7.28
C LEU A 98 -16.75 1.06 8.41
N ALA A 99 -17.56 0.46 9.29
CA ALA A 99 -18.13 1.17 10.44
C ALA A 99 -17.04 1.59 11.44
N GLU A 100 -16.05 0.72 11.68
CA GLU A 100 -14.89 1.05 12.52
C GLU A 100 -14.05 2.17 11.90
N ALA A 101 -13.73 2.09 10.61
CA ALA A 101 -12.97 3.12 9.91
C ALA A 101 -13.69 4.48 9.94
N ARG A 102 -15.01 4.52 9.66
CA ARG A 102 -15.81 5.75 9.79
C ARG A 102 -15.85 6.30 11.22
N GLY A 103 -15.70 5.43 12.21
CA GLY A 103 -15.57 5.79 13.63
C GLY A 103 -14.17 6.20 14.06
N GLY A 104 -13.20 6.29 13.14
CA GLY A 104 -11.80 6.61 13.46
C GLY A 104 -11.07 5.48 14.20
N ARG A 105 -11.44 4.23 13.93
CA ARG A 105 -10.88 3.03 14.57
C ARG A 105 -10.43 2.00 13.52
N GLY A 106 -9.73 0.97 13.98
CA GLY A 106 -9.17 -0.09 13.14
C GLY A 106 -7.87 0.32 12.45
N ALA A 107 -7.31 -0.58 11.64
CA ALA A 107 -6.12 -0.30 10.85
C ALA A 107 -6.46 0.62 9.67
N THR A 108 -5.55 1.54 9.36
CA THR A 108 -5.66 2.45 8.22
C THR A 108 -5.08 1.85 6.95
N VAL A 109 -5.28 2.52 5.81
CA VAL A 109 -4.62 2.10 4.55
C VAL A 109 -3.11 2.21 4.68
N PHE A 110 -2.61 3.24 5.39
CA PHE A 110 -1.18 3.34 5.70
C PHE A 110 -0.70 2.11 6.48
N ASP A 111 -1.43 1.71 7.52
CA ASP A 111 -1.07 0.55 8.34
C ASP A 111 -1.06 -0.74 7.49
N TRP A 112 -2.08 -0.98 6.66
CA TRP A 112 -2.13 -2.15 5.77
C TRP A 112 -0.90 -2.23 4.85
N LEU A 113 -0.48 -1.11 4.27
CA LEU A 113 0.68 -1.08 3.39
C LEU A 113 1.98 -1.38 4.15
N THR A 114 2.14 -0.80 5.35
CA THR A 114 3.33 -1.05 6.18
C THR A 114 3.39 -2.48 6.70
N GLU A 115 2.26 -3.04 7.10
CA GLU A 115 2.15 -4.43 7.56
C GLU A 115 2.51 -5.40 6.44
N ILE A 116 2.01 -5.16 5.21
CA ILE A 116 2.38 -5.99 4.05
C ILE A 116 3.89 -5.92 3.76
N PHE A 117 4.52 -4.74 3.89
CA PHE A 117 5.97 -4.63 3.75
C PHE A 117 6.70 -5.50 4.79
N GLU A 118 6.34 -5.37 6.07
CA GLU A 118 6.98 -6.12 7.16
C GLU A 118 6.76 -7.63 7.04
N ASP A 119 5.58 -8.06 6.59
CA ASP A 119 5.25 -9.48 6.45
C ASP A 119 5.92 -10.12 5.23
N ARG A 120 5.96 -9.42 4.10
CA ARG A 120 6.40 -9.98 2.81
C ARG A 120 7.85 -9.72 2.49
N ALA A 121 8.41 -8.63 3.01
CA ALA A 121 9.79 -8.23 2.78
C ALA A 121 10.38 -7.51 4.01
N PRO A 122 10.58 -8.22 5.14
CA PRO A 122 11.05 -7.61 6.38
C PRO A 122 12.34 -6.80 6.19
N GLY A 123 12.36 -5.57 6.70
CA GLY A 123 13.53 -4.67 6.63
C GLY A 123 13.74 -3.96 5.28
N VAL A 124 12.89 -4.20 4.28
CA VAL A 124 12.92 -3.46 3.00
C VAL A 124 12.40 -2.03 3.16
N LEU A 125 11.38 -1.81 3.98
CA LEU A 125 10.77 -0.49 4.16
C LEU A 125 11.57 0.40 5.11
N ARG A 126 11.80 1.64 4.71
CA ARG A 126 12.39 2.70 5.54
C ARG A 126 11.50 3.93 5.50
N LEU A 127 10.81 4.20 6.60
CA LEU A 127 10.05 5.44 6.78
C LEU A 127 11.00 6.59 7.13
N ARG A 128 10.94 7.68 6.39
CA ARG A 128 11.81 8.87 6.54
C ARG A 128 11.01 10.15 6.62
#